data_AF-A0AB35WX83-F1
#
_entry.id   AF-A0AB35WX83-F1
#
_cell.length_a   1.000
_cell.length_b   1.000
_cell.length_c   1.000
_cell.angle_alpha   90.00
_cell.angle_beta   90.00
_cell.angle_gamma   90.00
#
_symmetry.space_group_name_H-M   'P 1'
#
loop_
_entity.id
_entity.type
_entity.pdbx_description
1 polymer ?
#
loop_
_entity_poly.entity_id
_entity_poly.type
_entity_poly.pdbx_seq_one_letter_code
_entity_poly.pdbx_strand_id
1 'polypeptide(L)'
;MATKPEQTADEKLLEQVSRHSVLLERLKAGEVKKFESYLRRIDVHVRDQLTRKELTTYSRSRLEEFLGRVGGKLLEIYKAFSDRMQSDLVDIALYEAAFEGRSLARALLIDAIMPTDALIRTAINTQPLQVSGIDGGTLLKSFLNGWTRTESTRVTNAIRLGVVQGQTNAEITQAIRGTAAQNFTDGVLAVSNRNARSIVQTAVQHVSTTARMETLKANADVIPGYRWVSTLDRKTSTLCKSLDGRVFEVGKGPLPPAHINCRSTTVPVTRLSALFAEGATRASVGAGGGAQVSAGLGYYQWLKTQPAAFQDAALGPVRGKLFRDGGLTAERFAALQLDKNFKPLTLEQLKELEPLAFDRAGIN
;
A
#
# COMPACT_ATOMS: atom_id res chain seq x y z
N MET A 1 4.91 8.55 44.75
CA MET A 1 4.87 8.01 43.37
C MET A 1 3.96 8.93 42.56
N ALA A 2 4.51 9.74 41.67
CA ALA A 2 3.69 10.52 40.75
C ALA A 2 3.02 9.55 39.78
N THR A 3 1.69 9.41 39.87
CA THR A 3 0.87 8.70 38.90
C THR A 3 1.08 9.35 37.54
N LYS A 4 1.47 8.57 36.51
CA LYS A 4 1.48 9.06 35.13
C LYS A 4 0.10 9.67 34.82
N PRO A 5 0.03 10.84 34.16
CA PRO A 5 -1.25 11.41 33.76
C PRO A 5 -2.04 10.39 32.93
N GLU A 6 -3.36 10.35 33.15
CA GLU A 6 -4.24 9.44 32.45
C GLU A 6 -4.27 9.77 30.95
N GLN A 7 -4.09 8.76 30.10
CA GLN A 7 -4.04 8.97 28.65
C GLN A 7 -5.37 9.52 28.12
N THR A 8 -5.31 10.52 27.24
CA THR A 8 -6.48 11.07 26.54
C THR A 8 -7.12 10.03 25.60
N ALA A 9 -8.38 10.22 25.23
CA ALA A 9 -9.06 9.32 24.28
C ALA A 9 -8.32 9.25 22.93
N ASP A 10 -7.82 10.39 22.45
CA ASP A 10 -7.03 10.49 21.22
C ASP A 10 -5.69 9.74 21.33
N GLU A 11 -5.01 9.81 22.48
CA GLU A 11 -3.79 9.02 22.75
C GLU A 11 -4.07 7.53 22.68
N LYS A 12 -5.15 7.11 23.36
CA LYS A 12 -5.58 5.71 23.38
C LYS A 12 -5.89 5.22 21.96
N LEU A 13 -6.61 6.00 21.15
CA LEU A 13 -6.93 5.64 19.76
C LEU A 13 -5.68 5.56 18.89
N LEU A 14 -4.80 6.56 18.99
CA LEU A 14 -3.57 6.61 18.21
C LEU A 14 -2.63 5.45 18.54
N GLU A 15 -2.47 5.11 19.82
CA GLU A 15 -1.67 3.96 20.27
C GLU A 15 -2.28 2.64 19.77
N GLN A 16 -3.59 2.45 19.93
CA GLN A 16 -4.31 1.25 19.48
C GLN A 16 -4.17 1.04 17.98
N VAL A 17 -4.44 2.08 17.18
CA VAL A 17 -4.33 2.02 15.71
C VAL A 17 -2.88 1.86 15.26
N SER A 18 -1.92 2.51 15.93
CA SER A 18 -0.50 2.37 15.59
C SER A 18 -0.03 0.93 15.79
N ARG A 19 -0.38 0.31 16.92
CA ARG A 19 -0.07 -1.12 17.17
C ARG A 19 -0.76 -2.03 16.17
N HIS A 20 -2.04 -1.78 15.89
CA HIS A 20 -2.81 -2.56 14.94
C HIS A 20 -2.26 -2.44 13.51
N SER A 21 -1.75 -1.28 13.10
CA SER A 21 -1.12 -1.11 11.78
C SER A 21 0.07 -2.05 11.57
N VAL A 22 0.86 -2.32 12.62
CA VAL A 22 1.97 -3.29 12.57
C VAL A 22 1.44 -4.73 12.39
N LEU A 23 0.34 -5.06 13.07
CA LEU A 23 -0.32 -6.36 12.92
C LEU A 23 -0.92 -6.53 11.51
N LEU A 24 -1.50 -5.47 10.96
CA LEU A 24 -2.03 -5.45 9.61
C LEU A 24 -0.91 -5.66 8.57
N GLU A 25 0.28 -5.07 8.75
CA GLU A 25 1.43 -5.33 7.88
C GLU A 25 1.92 -6.79 7.95
N ARG A 26 1.86 -7.41 9.14
CA ARG A 26 2.17 -8.84 9.30
C ARG A 26 1.12 -9.72 8.63
N LEU A 27 -0.16 -9.39 8.79
CA LEU A 27 -1.26 -10.07 8.12
C LEU A 27 -1.11 -9.99 6.60
N LYS A 28 -0.84 -8.80 6.05
CA LYS A 28 -0.53 -8.61 4.63
C LYS A 28 0.60 -9.53 4.16
N ALA A 29 1.68 -9.66 4.92
CA ALA A 29 2.77 -10.57 4.58
C ALA A 29 2.32 -12.04 4.56
N GLY A 30 1.45 -12.44 5.50
CA GLY A 30 0.83 -13.77 5.54
C GLY A 30 -0.07 -14.03 4.31
N GLU A 31 -0.91 -13.07 3.94
CA GLU A 31 -1.78 -13.15 2.76
C GLU A 31 -0.97 -13.29 1.46
N VAL A 32 0.13 -12.54 1.34
CA VAL A 32 1.04 -12.65 0.18
C VAL A 32 1.64 -14.05 0.07
N LYS A 33 2.01 -14.67 1.19
CA LYS A 33 2.59 -16.03 1.22
C LYS A 33 1.64 -17.08 0.64
N LYS A 34 0.33 -16.90 0.73
CA LYS A 34 -0.66 -17.84 0.16
C LYS A 34 -0.50 -17.99 -1.36
N PHE A 35 -0.02 -16.96 -2.06
CA PHE A 35 0.22 -17.00 -3.50
C PHE A 35 1.30 -18.00 -3.93
N GLU A 36 2.24 -18.36 -3.04
CA GLU A 36 3.35 -19.27 -3.36
C GLU A 36 2.86 -20.63 -3.89
N SER A 37 1.75 -21.14 -3.37
CA SER A 37 1.17 -22.41 -3.83
C SER A 37 0.62 -22.31 -5.27
N TYR A 38 0.03 -21.18 -5.62
CA TYR A 38 -0.47 -20.89 -6.96
C TYR A 38 0.67 -20.63 -7.94
N LEU A 39 1.73 -19.95 -7.50
CA LEU A 39 2.95 -19.75 -8.29
C LEU A 39 3.60 -21.09 -8.66
N ARG A 40 3.67 -22.05 -7.72
CA ARG A 40 4.14 -23.42 -8.01
C ARG A 40 3.25 -24.15 -9.02
N ARG A 41 1.92 -23.99 -8.94
CA ARG A 41 0.99 -24.57 -9.93
C ARG A 41 1.19 -23.97 -11.33
N ILE A 42 1.43 -22.66 -11.41
CA ILE A 42 1.76 -21.98 -12.67
C ILE A 42 3.06 -22.52 -13.24
N ASP A 43 4.12 -22.61 -12.42
CA ASP A 43 5.42 -23.14 -12.81
C ASP A 43 5.33 -24.57 -13.37
N VAL A 44 4.65 -25.47 -12.65
CA VAL A 44 4.42 -26.85 -13.08
C VAL A 44 3.66 -26.89 -14.40
N HIS A 45 2.60 -26.09 -14.53
CA HIS A 45 1.80 -26.05 -15.74
C HIS A 45 2.62 -25.58 -16.95
N VAL A 46 3.36 -24.47 -16.83
CA VAL A 46 4.19 -23.96 -17.93
C VAL A 46 5.22 -24.99 -18.36
N ARG A 47 5.90 -25.63 -17.40
CA ARG A 47 6.89 -26.67 -17.71
C ARG A 47 6.29 -27.84 -18.48
N ASP A 48 5.16 -28.40 -18.02
CA ASP A 48 4.48 -29.51 -18.69
C ASP A 48 4.09 -29.18 -20.14
N GLN A 49 3.74 -27.91 -20.40
CA GLN A 49 3.39 -27.48 -21.75
C GLN A 49 4.62 -27.29 -22.65
N LEU A 50 5.75 -26.88 -22.09
CA LEU A 50 7.00 -26.61 -22.82
C LEU A 50 7.92 -27.84 -22.96
N THR A 51 7.74 -28.91 -22.19
CA THR A 51 8.51 -30.17 -22.39
C THR A 51 8.05 -31.00 -23.58
N ARG A 52 7.05 -30.52 -24.33
CA ARG A 52 6.47 -31.18 -25.50
C ARG A 52 7.29 -30.84 -26.75
N LYS A 53 6.69 -30.98 -27.93
CA LYS A 53 7.30 -30.62 -29.21
C LYS A 53 7.81 -29.16 -29.20
N GLU A 54 8.98 -28.94 -29.79
CA GLU A 54 9.56 -27.60 -29.97
C GLU A 54 8.57 -26.66 -30.66
N LEU A 55 8.27 -25.55 -29.97
CA LEU A 55 7.26 -24.61 -30.41
C LEU A 55 7.70 -23.82 -31.65
N THR A 56 9.00 -23.68 -31.89
CA THR A 56 9.58 -23.07 -33.10
C THR A 56 9.17 -23.79 -34.38
N THR A 57 8.75 -25.05 -34.28
CA THR A 57 8.25 -25.82 -35.42
C THR A 57 6.77 -25.58 -35.73
N TYR A 58 6.07 -24.77 -34.93
CA TYR A 58 4.64 -24.54 -35.09
C TYR A 58 4.34 -23.49 -36.17
N SER A 59 3.25 -23.69 -36.91
CA SER A 59 2.65 -22.59 -37.68
C SER A 59 2.12 -21.52 -36.72
N ARG A 60 1.93 -20.30 -37.23
CA ARG A 60 1.33 -19.20 -36.46
C ARG A 60 -0.02 -19.57 -35.86
N SER A 61 -0.90 -20.21 -36.63
CA SER A 61 -2.22 -20.65 -36.14
C SER A 61 -2.11 -21.64 -34.98
N ARG A 62 -1.23 -22.65 -35.12
CA ARG A 62 -0.99 -23.67 -34.10
C ARG A 62 -0.38 -23.08 -32.83
N LEU A 63 0.50 -22.08 -32.96
CA LEU A 63 1.05 -21.35 -31.83
C LEU A 63 -0.03 -20.58 -31.08
N GLU A 64 -0.90 -19.84 -31.76
CA GLU A 64 -1.97 -19.08 -31.11
C GLU A 64 -2.99 -19.99 -30.42
N GLU A 65 -3.34 -21.15 -31.01
CA GLU A 65 -4.17 -22.16 -30.34
C GLU A 65 -3.50 -22.71 -29.07
N PHE A 66 -2.19 -22.97 -29.13
CA PHE A 66 -1.41 -23.40 -27.96
C PHE A 66 -1.42 -22.32 -26.87
N LEU A 67 -1.13 -21.07 -27.22
CA LEU A 67 -1.13 -19.93 -26.29
C LEU A 67 -2.52 -19.69 -25.69
N GLY A 68 -3.59 -19.89 -26.45
CA GLY A 68 -4.97 -19.81 -25.95
C GLY A 68 -5.26 -20.85 -24.87
N ARG A 69 -4.84 -22.11 -25.08
CA ARG A 69 -4.99 -23.17 -24.06
C ARG A 69 -4.17 -22.90 -22.80
N VAL A 70 -2.89 -22.51 -22.95
CA VAL A 70 -2.02 -22.15 -21.83
C VAL A 70 -2.59 -20.96 -21.06
N GLY A 71 -2.96 -19.89 -21.77
CA GLY A 71 -3.55 -18.68 -21.18
C GLY A 71 -4.86 -18.95 -20.44
N GLY A 72 -5.72 -19.82 -20.95
CA GLY A 72 -6.95 -20.25 -20.29
C GLY A 72 -6.67 -20.93 -18.94
N LYS A 73 -5.71 -21.86 -18.89
CA LYS A 73 -5.36 -22.55 -17.64
C LYS A 73 -4.65 -21.63 -16.65
N LEU A 74 -3.78 -20.75 -17.11
CA LEU A 74 -3.16 -19.72 -16.28
C LEU A 74 -4.22 -18.81 -15.66
N LEU A 75 -5.19 -18.36 -16.45
CA LEU A 75 -6.29 -17.52 -15.98
C LEU A 75 -7.11 -18.23 -14.89
N GLU A 76 -7.38 -19.53 -15.04
CA GLU A 76 -8.05 -20.34 -14.02
C GLU A 76 -7.26 -20.37 -12.69
N ILE A 77 -5.93 -20.55 -12.75
CA ILE A 77 -5.09 -20.60 -11.54
C ILE A 77 -5.07 -19.23 -10.85
N TYR A 78 -4.87 -18.14 -11.60
CA TYR A 78 -4.90 -16.78 -11.06
C TYR A 78 -6.27 -16.43 -10.48
N LYS A 79 -7.36 -16.83 -11.16
CA LYS A 79 -8.72 -16.59 -10.69
C LYS A 79 -8.99 -17.33 -9.39
N ALA A 80 -8.56 -18.58 -9.27
CA ALA A 80 -8.71 -19.36 -8.03
C ALA A 80 -7.96 -18.70 -6.85
N PHE A 81 -6.87 -17.98 -7.08
CA PHE A 81 -6.22 -17.17 -6.06
C PHE A 81 -7.01 -15.89 -5.75
N SER A 82 -7.47 -15.17 -6.78
CA SER A 82 -8.29 -13.96 -6.62
C SER A 82 -9.59 -14.24 -5.85
N ASP A 83 -10.26 -15.36 -6.11
CA ASP A 83 -11.48 -15.78 -5.40
C ASP A 83 -11.17 -16.08 -3.92
N ARG A 84 -10.05 -16.79 -3.65
CA ARG A 84 -9.59 -17.04 -2.28
C ARG A 84 -9.28 -15.74 -1.55
N MET A 85 -8.53 -14.84 -2.20
CA MET A 85 -8.19 -13.53 -1.67
C MET A 85 -9.45 -12.72 -1.38
N GLN A 86 -10.45 -12.73 -2.27
CA GLN A 86 -11.70 -12.00 -2.06
C GLN A 86 -12.45 -12.50 -0.81
N SER A 87 -12.45 -13.81 -0.54
CA SER A 87 -12.99 -14.35 0.71
C SER A 87 -12.22 -13.84 1.92
N ASP A 88 -10.89 -13.94 1.91
CA ASP A 88 -10.05 -13.51 3.02
C ASP A 88 -10.21 -11.98 3.27
N LEU A 89 -10.37 -11.16 2.22
CA LEU A 89 -10.60 -9.72 2.31
C LEU A 89 -11.92 -9.36 3.00
N VAL A 90 -12.97 -10.18 2.84
CA VAL A 90 -14.24 -9.97 3.54
C VAL A 90 -14.06 -10.21 5.04
N ASP A 91 -13.40 -11.31 5.42
CA ASP A 91 -13.16 -11.63 6.83
C ASP A 91 -12.29 -10.55 7.50
N ILE A 92 -11.28 -10.05 6.77
CA ILE A 92 -10.47 -8.91 7.21
C ILE A 92 -11.34 -7.68 7.41
N ALA A 93 -12.20 -7.32 6.45
CA ALA A 93 -13.05 -6.13 6.57
C ALA A 93 -13.96 -6.19 7.81
N LEU A 94 -14.58 -7.34 8.08
CA LEU A 94 -15.44 -7.52 9.25
C LEU A 94 -14.64 -7.43 10.54
N TYR A 95 -13.44 -8.03 10.59
CA TYR A 95 -12.55 -7.90 11.73
C TYR A 95 -12.11 -6.46 11.97
N GLU A 96 -11.78 -5.72 10.91
CA GLU A 96 -11.35 -4.31 10.97
C GLU A 96 -12.45 -3.39 11.49
N ALA A 97 -13.70 -3.59 11.05
CA ALA A 97 -14.85 -2.86 11.60
C ALA A 97 -15.00 -3.15 13.11
N ALA A 98 -14.96 -4.43 13.50
CA ALA A 98 -15.08 -4.82 14.90
C ALA A 98 -13.91 -4.32 15.78
N PHE A 99 -12.69 -4.31 15.23
CA PHE A 99 -11.53 -3.70 15.87
C PHE A 99 -11.76 -2.20 16.10
N GLU A 100 -12.25 -1.49 15.09
CA GLU A 100 -12.48 -0.04 15.19
C GLU A 100 -13.54 0.28 16.24
N GLY A 101 -14.67 -0.45 16.26
CA GLY A 101 -15.71 -0.28 17.27
C GLY A 101 -15.21 -0.56 18.69
N ARG A 102 -14.44 -1.64 18.90
CA ARG A 102 -13.80 -1.91 20.20
C ARG A 102 -12.82 -0.81 20.59
N SER A 103 -12.13 -0.21 19.62
CA SER A 103 -11.15 0.85 19.88
C SER A 103 -11.85 2.14 20.32
N LEU A 104 -12.93 2.51 19.65
CA LEU A 104 -13.78 3.63 20.03
C LEU A 104 -14.39 3.41 21.42
N ALA A 105 -15.01 2.26 21.67
CA ALA A 105 -15.65 1.93 22.93
C ALA A 105 -14.67 2.03 24.13
N ARG A 106 -13.44 1.51 23.97
CA ARG A 106 -12.41 1.57 25.01
C ARG A 106 -11.84 2.96 25.23
N ALA A 107 -11.65 3.73 24.15
CA ALA A 107 -11.03 5.04 24.24
C ALA A 107 -12.00 6.11 24.78
N LEU A 108 -13.27 6.02 24.40
CA LEU A 108 -14.30 7.01 24.73
C LEU A 108 -15.23 6.58 25.87
N LEU A 109 -15.14 5.31 26.31
CA LEU A 109 -16.05 4.73 27.31
C LEU A 109 -17.52 4.82 26.88
N ILE A 110 -17.78 4.53 25.61
CA ILE A 110 -19.12 4.55 24.99
C ILE A 110 -19.48 3.18 24.42
N ASP A 111 -20.77 2.96 24.18
CA ASP A 111 -21.25 1.88 23.33
C ASP A 111 -21.13 2.29 21.86
N ALA A 112 -20.02 1.93 21.22
CA ALA A 112 -19.77 2.26 19.83
C ALA A 112 -20.79 1.58 18.89
N ILE A 113 -21.37 2.35 17.97
CA ILE A 113 -22.33 1.85 16.99
C ILE A 113 -21.57 1.03 15.94
N MET A 114 -21.99 -0.22 15.76
CA MET A 114 -21.40 -1.15 14.79
C MET A 114 -22.19 -1.14 13.47
N PRO A 115 -21.53 -0.94 12.31
CA PRO A 115 -22.17 -1.18 11.03
C PRO A 115 -22.52 -2.66 10.86
N THR A 116 -23.56 -2.96 10.08
CA THR A 116 -23.95 -4.35 9.81
C THR A 116 -22.94 -5.03 8.89
N ASP A 117 -22.78 -6.35 9.03
CA ASP A 117 -21.93 -7.15 8.14
C ASP A 117 -22.30 -6.98 6.66
N ALA A 118 -23.60 -6.86 6.37
CA ALA A 118 -24.11 -6.64 5.02
C ALA A 118 -23.65 -5.28 4.45
N LEU A 119 -23.63 -4.22 5.27
CA LEU A 119 -23.11 -2.92 4.88
C LEU A 119 -21.60 -2.99 4.59
N ILE A 120 -20.82 -3.63 5.46
CA ILE A 120 -19.36 -3.78 5.26
C ILE A 120 -19.06 -4.55 3.98
N ARG A 121 -19.71 -5.70 3.77
CA ARG A 121 -19.56 -6.53 2.56
C ARG A 121 -19.90 -5.76 1.29
N THR A 122 -20.91 -4.89 1.35
CA THR A 122 -21.29 -4.03 0.23
C THR A 122 -20.22 -2.96 0.00
N ALA A 123 -19.86 -2.22 1.04
CA ALA A 123 -18.95 -1.07 0.97
C ALA A 123 -17.58 -1.42 0.36
N ILE A 124 -16.97 -2.53 0.77
CA ILE A 124 -15.64 -2.92 0.24
C ILE A 124 -15.64 -3.21 -1.27
N ASN A 125 -16.80 -3.55 -1.84
CA ASN A 125 -16.94 -3.88 -3.26
C ASN A 125 -17.48 -2.71 -4.10
N THR A 126 -18.20 -1.78 -3.49
CA THR A 126 -18.83 -0.65 -4.20
C THR A 126 -18.09 0.67 -4.04
N GLN A 127 -17.26 0.82 -3.00
CA GLN A 127 -16.39 1.98 -2.86
C GLN A 127 -15.18 1.84 -3.77
N PRO A 128 -14.88 2.86 -4.60
CA PRO A 128 -13.73 2.82 -5.48
C PRO A 128 -12.42 2.93 -4.70
N LEU A 129 -11.37 2.28 -5.19
CA LEU A 129 -10.03 2.44 -4.70
C LEU A 129 -9.54 3.88 -4.95
N GLN A 130 -8.94 4.51 -3.94
CA GLN A 130 -8.34 5.85 -4.05
C GLN A 130 -6.86 5.82 -4.43
N VAL A 131 -6.41 4.73 -5.06
CA VAL A 131 -5.03 4.57 -5.54
C VAL A 131 -4.77 5.62 -6.62
N SER A 132 -3.65 6.34 -6.54
CA SER A 132 -3.24 7.29 -7.58
C SER A 132 -2.85 6.56 -8.88
N GLY A 133 -3.22 7.12 -10.03
CA GLY A 133 -2.85 6.61 -11.35
C GLY A 133 -4.00 5.91 -12.08
N ILE A 134 -3.66 5.00 -13.01
CA ILE A 134 -4.62 4.32 -13.90
C ILE A 134 -5.62 3.42 -13.16
N ASP A 135 -5.26 2.97 -11.96
CA ASP A 135 -6.11 2.13 -11.12
C ASP A 135 -7.01 2.96 -10.19
N GLY A 136 -6.88 4.29 -10.19
CA GLY A 136 -7.72 5.17 -9.39
C GLY A 136 -9.17 5.15 -9.86
N GLY A 137 -10.10 5.04 -8.91
CA GLY A 137 -11.52 4.99 -9.20
C GLY A 137 -12.06 3.59 -9.56
N THR A 138 -11.18 2.58 -9.65
CA THR A 138 -11.62 1.21 -9.94
C THR A 138 -12.28 0.56 -8.72
N LEU A 139 -13.20 -0.37 -8.96
CA LEU A 139 -13.77 -1.21 -7.90
C LEU A 139 -12.85 -2.39 -7.58
N LEU A 140 -12.90 -2.90 -6.34
CA LEU A 140 -12.06 -4.00 -5.87
C LEU A 140 -12.11 -5.22 -6.81
N LYS A 141 -13.30 -5.64 -7.23
CA LYS A 141 -13.46 -6.78 -8.14
C LYS A 141 -12.81 -6.53 -9.50
N SER A 142 -12.96 -5.32 -10.05
CA SER A 142 -12.36 -4.93 -11.34
C SER A 142 -10.83 -4.88 -11.24
N PHE A 143 -10.30 -4.36 -10.14
CA PHE A 143 -8.86 -4.35 -9.84
C PHE A 143 -8.25 -5.76 -9.85
N LEU A 144 -8.86 -6.70 -9.11
CA LEU A 144 -8.38 -8.08 -9.03
C LEU A 144 -8.48 -8.82 -10.38
N ASN A 145 -9.57 -8.59 -11.13
CA ASN A 145 -9.77 -9.18 -12.44
C ASN A 145 -8.76 -8.65 -13.48
N GLY A 146 -8.50 -7.33 -13.45
CA GLY A 146 -7.50 -6.69 -14.31
C GLY A 146 -6.11 -7.28 -14.09
N TRP A 147 -5.71 -7.45 -12.82
CA TRP A 147 -4.45 -8.12 -12.48
C TRP A 147 -4.40 -9.57 -12.98
N THR A 148 -5.45 -10.36 -12.71
CA THR A 148 -5.54 -11.78 -13.10
C THR A 148 -5.32 -11.95 -14.62
N ARG A 149 -5.96 -11.10 -15.43
CA ARG A 149 -5.81 -11.11 -16.88
C ARG A 149 -4.39 -10.68 -17.30
N THR A 150 -3.87 -9.61 -16.72
CA THR A 150 -2.53 -9.09 -17.03
C THR A 150 -1.44 -10.13 -16.76
N GLU A 151 -1.50 -10.84 -15.64
CA GLU A 151 -0.47 -11.82 -15.30
C GLU A 151 -0.56 -13.11 -16.12
N SER A 152 -1.76 -13.55 -16.51
CA SER A 152 -1.89 -14.64 -17.49
C SER A 152 -1.27 -14.25 -18.85
N THR A 153 -1.61 -13.06 -19.35
CA THR A 153 -1.07 -12.51 -20.60
C THR A 153 0.45 -12.32 -20.57
N ARG A 154 1.02 -11.94 -19.40
CA ARG A 154 2.47 -11.77 -19.25
C ARG A 154 3.24 -13.04 -19.59
N VAL A 155 2.76 -14.18 -19.10
CA VAL A 155 3.40 -15.48 -19.34
C VAL A 155 3.22 -15.91 -20.80
N THR A 156 2.02 -15.79 -21.37
CA THR A 156 1.80 -16.18 -22.77
C THR A 156 2.55 -15.29 -23.75
N ASN A 157 2.70 -13.99 -23.45
CA ASN A 157 3.53 -13.09 -24.25
C ASN A 157 5.02 -13.46 -24.19
N ALA A 158 5.53 -13.89 -23.04
CA ALA A 158 6.90 -14.36 -22.93
C ALA A 158 7.15 -15.61 -23.79
N ILE A 159 6.21 -16.56 -23.78
CA ILE A 159 6.27 -17.73 -24.68
C ILE A 159 6.27 -17.29 -26.14
N ARG A 160 5.31 -16.43 -26.53
CA ARG A 160 5.19 -15.94 -27.91
C ARG A 160 6.48 -15.27 -28.37
N LEU A 161 7.04 -14.39 -27.54
CA LEU A 161 8.27 -13.66 -27.84
C LEU A 161 9.44 -14.62 -28.07
N GLY A 162 9.62 -15.60 -27.19
CA GLY A 162 10.71 -16.56 -27.33
C GLY A 162 10.60 -17.39 -28.61
N VAL A 163 9.39 -17.85 -28.96
CA VAL A 163 9.17 -18.59 -30.22
C VAL A 163 9.51 -17.73 -31.45
N VAL A 164 9.08 -16.47 -31.47
CA VAL A 164 9.38 -15.53 -32.59
C VAL A 164 10.88 -15.25 -32.68
N GLN A 165 11.60 -15.28 -31.57
CA GLN A 165 13.05 -15.12 -31.51
C GLN A 165 13.82 -16.40 -31.84
N GLY A 166 13.14 -17.51 -32.14
CA GLY A 166 13.77 -18.79 -32.46
C GLY A 166 14.34 -19.52 -31.24
N GLN A 167 13.95 -19.14 -30.02
CA GLN A 167 14.38 -19.80 -28.79
C GLN A 167 13.80 -21.21 -28.69
N THR A 168 14.61 -22.13 -28.17
CA THR A 168 14.17 -23.47 -27.79
C THR A 168 13.18 -23.42 -26.63
N ASN A 169 12.37 -24.46 -26.47
CA ASN A 169 11.46 -24.56 -25.32
C ASN A 169 12.20 -24.50 -23.97
N ALA A 170 13.44 -24.97 -23.91
CA ALA A 170 14.28 -24.90 -22.71
C ALA A 170 14.64 -23.45 -22.35
N GLU A 171 15.06 -22.65 -23.34
CA GLU A 171 15.37 -21.22 -23.15
C GLU A 171 14.13 -20.43 -22.76
N ILE A 172 12.97 -20.70 -23.38
CA ILE A 172 11.69 -20.09 -23.01
C ILE A 172 11.31 -20.45 -21.57
N THR A 173 11.47 -21.72 -21.19
CA THR A 173 11.21 -22.17 -19.82
C THR A 173 12.11 -21.43 -18.83
N GLN A 174 13.40 -21.27 -19.14
CA GLN A 174 14.34 -20.52 -18.31
C GLN A 174 13.97 -19.04 -18.22
N ALA A 175 13.55 -18.39 -19.31
CA ALA A 175 13.11 -16.99 -19.29
C ALA A 175 11.86 -16.78 -18.41
N ILE A 176 10.95 -17.76 -18.38
CA ILE A 176 9.75 -17.68 -17.56
C ILE A 176 10.07 -17.93 -16.08
N ARG A 177 10.83 -18.98 -15.78
CA ARG A 177 11.14 -19.39 -14.40
C ARG A 177 12.20 -18.52 -13.74
N GLY A 178 13.15 -18.04 -14.52
CA GLY A 178 14.42 -17.47 -14.05
C GLY A 178 15.51 -18.52 -13.92
N THR A 179 16.68 -18.08 -13.49
CA THR A 179 17.90 -18.88 -13.42
C THR A 179 18.25 -19.26 -11.99
N ALA A 180 18.81 -20.46 -11.81
CA ALA A 180 19.31 -20.89 -10.49
C ALA A 180 20.41 -19.95 -9.96
N ALA A 181 21.25 -19.41 -10.86
CA ALA A 181 22.30 -18.45 -10.53
C ALA A 181 21.75 -17.16 -9.88
N GLN A 182 20.55 -16.74 -10.23
CA GLN A 182 19.86 -15.58 -9.66
C GLN A 182 18.74 -15.98 -8.69
N ASN A 183 18.77 -17.21 -8.15
CA ASN A 183 17.74 -17.76 -7.27
C ASN A 183 16.32 -17.60 -7.83
N PHE A 184 16.16 -17.72 -9.15
CA PHE A 184 14.89 -17.57 -9.88
C PHE A 184 14.21 -16.19 -9.69
N THR A 185 14.98 -15.13 -9.45
CA THR A 185 14.44 -13.76 -9.24
C THR A 185 14.39 -12.89 -10.49
N ASP A 186 14.97 -13.38 -11.58
CA ASP A 186 15.16 -12.76 -12.89
C ASP A 186 14.12 -13.17 -13.95
N GLY A 187 13.27 -14.17 -13.66
CA GLY A 187 12.24 -14.65 -14.57
C GLY A 187 10.91 -13.89 -14.53
N VAL A 188 10.04 -14.18 -15.50
CA VAL A 188 8.66 -13.68 -15.56
C VAL A 188 7.87 -14.00 -14.28
N LEU A 189 8.01 -15.22 -13.74
CA LEU A 189 7.30 -15.62 -12.53
C LEU A 189 7.73 -14.83 -11.29
N ALA A 190 8.98 -14.37 -11.25
CA ALA A 190 9.45 -13.49 -10.18
C ALA A 190 8.76 -12.11 -10.25
N VAL A 191 8.52 -11.58 -11.46
CA VAL A 191 7.73 -10.37 -11.68
C VAL A 191 6.29 -10.60 -11.22
N SER A 192 5.66 -11.70 -11.63
CA SER A 192 4.30 -12.03 -11.22
C SER A 192 4.16 -12.16 -9.70
N ASN A 193 5.15 -12.73 -9.02
CA ASN A 193 5.18 -12.81 -7.56
C ASN A 193 5.28 -11.42 -6.90
N ARG A 194 6.12 -10.52 -7.41
CA ARG A 194 6.22 -9.12 -6.93
C ARG A 194 4.92 -8.34 -7.16
N ASN A 195 4.25 -8.59 -8.29
CA ASN A 195 2.96 -7.97 -8.61
C ASN A 195 1.86 -8.50 -7.70
N ALA A 196 1.80 -9.82 -7.46
CA ALA A 196 0.86 -10.43 -6.52
C ALA A 196 0.98 -9.81 -5.12
N ARG A 197 2.23 -9.61 -4.64
CA ARG A 197 2.49 -8.87 -3.40
C ARG A 197 1.83 -7.50 -3.40
N SER A 198 1.98 -6.76 -4.49
CA SER A 198 1.49 -5.40 -4.59
C SER A 198 -0.04 -5.31 -4.59
N ILE A 199 -0.70 -6.24 -5.27
CA ILE A 199 -2.17 -6.32 -5.33
C ILE A 199 -2.74 -6.72 -3.98
N VAL A 200 -2.20 -7.76 -3.34
CA VAL A 200 -2.66 -8.21 -2.02
C VAL A 200 -2.52 -7.09 -0.98
N GLN A 201 -1.36 -6.42 -0.91
CA GLN A 201 -1.14 -5.35 0.05
C GLN A 201 -2.11 -4.18 -0.14
N THR A 202 -2.34 -3.81 -1.39
CA THR A 202 -3.27 -2.74 -1.76
C THR A 202 -4.71 -3.12 -1.42
N ALA A 203 -5.13 -4.35 -1.76
CA ALA A 203 -6.49 -4.82 -1.50
C ALA A 203 -6.78 -4.91 0.01
N VAL A 204 -5.86 -5.45 0.80
CA VAL A 204 -5.99 -5.51 2.26
C VAL A 204 -6.08 -4.09 2.87
N GLN A 205 -5.26 -3.15 2.38
CA GLN A 205 -5.35 -1.77 2.84
C GLN A 205 -6.70 -1.13 2.48
N HIS A 206 -7.21 -1.39 1.28
CA HIS A 206 -8.50 -0.86 0.82
C HIS A 206 -9.64 -1.32 1.73
N VAL A 207 -9.74 -2.62 2.00
CA VAL A 207 -10.84 -3.15 2.81
C VAL A 207 -10.74 -2.75 4.28
N SER A 208 -9.52 -2.66 4.84
CA SER A 208 -9.30 -2.17 6.21
C SER A 208 -9.73 -0.71 6.35
N THR A 209 -9.30 0.17 5.45
CA THR A 209 -9.72 1.58 5.50
C THR A 209 -11.22 1.74 5.26
N THR A 210 -11.79 1.00 4.31
CA THR A 210 -13.23 1.06 4.01
C THR A 210 -14.06 0.66 5.24
N ALA A 211 -13.72 -0.47 5.88
CA ALA A 211 -14.40 -0.94 7.09
C ALA A 211 -14.30 0.04 8.26
N ARG A 212 -13.11 0.62 8.45
CA ARG A 212 -12.86 1.69 9.42
C ARG A 212 -13.78 2.88 9.15
N MET A 213 -13.83 3.37 7.91
CA MET A 213 -14.65 4.53 7.56
C MET A 213 -16.14 4.29 7.75
N GLU A 214 -16.67 3.11 7.43
CA GLU A 214 -18.07 2.79 7.74
C GLU A 214 -18.35 2.80 9.25
N THR A 215 -17.39 2.33 10.05
CA THR A 215 -17.51 2.39 11.51
C THR A 215 -17.48 3.84 12.02
N LEU A 216 -16.59 4.69 11.48
CA LEU A 216 -16.55 6.11 11.87
C LEU A 216 -17.81 6.87 11.44
N LYS A 217 -18.36 6.58 10.26
CA LYS A 217 -19.63 7.18 9.80
C LYS A 217 -20.78 6.83 10.74
N ALA A 218 -20.82 5.61 11.24
CA ALA A 218 -21.83 5.18 12.21
C ALA A 218 -21.73 5.90 13.57
N ASN A 219 -20.58 6.50 13.89
CA ASN A 219 -20.29 7.19 15.16
C ASN A 219 -19.95 8.68 14.93
N ALA A 220 -20.53 9.30 13.90
CA ALA A 220 -20.21 10.67 13.48
C ALA A 220 -20.60 11.75 14.52
N ASP A 221 -21.44 11.41 15.49
CA ASP A 221 -21.83 12.21 16.65
C ASP A 221 -20.68 12.43 17.66
N VAL A 222 -19.69 11.54 17.69
CA VAL A 222 -18.49 11.68 18.54
C VAL A 222 -17.19 11.75 17.73
N ILE A 223 -17.24 11.39 16.44
CA ILE A 223 -16.11 11.40 15.51
C ILE A 223 -16.36 12.39 14.35
N PRO A 224 -15.96 13.67 14.47
CA PRO A 224 -16.11 14.65 13.41
C PRO A 224 -15.17 14.40 12.23
N GLY A 225 -14.06 13.69 12.45
CA GLY A 225 -13.04 13.52 11.44
C GLY A 225 -12.04 12.42 11.74
N TYR A 226 -11.04 12.31 10.87
CA TYR A 226 -9.90 11.42 11.05
C TYR A 226 -8.61 12.16 10.71
N ARG A 227 -7.53 11.75 11.36
CA ARG A 227 -6.17 12.16 11.09
C ARG A 227 -5.47 11.12 10.24
N TRP A 228 -4.79 11.55 9.19
CA TRP A 228 -3.91 10.67 8.42
C TRP A 228 -2.63 10.38 9.19
N VAL A 229 -2.25 9.11 9.29
CA VAL A 229 -1.06 8.64 10.01
C VAL A 229 -0.22 7.77 9.09
N SER A 230 0.92 8.28 8.67
CA SER A 230 1.85 7.57 7.80
C SER A 230 2.86 6.73 8.57
N THR A 231 3.30 5.64 7.93
CA THR A 231 4.46 4.88 8.40
C THR A 231 5.69 5.78 8.42
N LEU A 232 6.45 5.74 9.52
CA LEU A 232 7.70 6.48 9.65
C LEU A 232 8.89 5.64 9.20
N ASP A 233 9.10 5.55 7.89
CA ASP A 233 10.29 4.94 7.30
C ASP A 233 10.69 5.60 5.97
N ARG A 234 11.82 5.17 5.40
CA ARG A 234 12.34 5.71 4.13
C ARG A 234 11.49 5.37 2.90
N LYS A 235 10.65 4.32 2.97
CA LYS A 235 9.84 3.82 1.84
C LYS A 235 8.46 4.49 1.75
N THR A 236 8.07 5.28 2.75
CA THR A 236 6.85 6.10 2.69
C THR A 236 6.91 7.02 1.47
N SER A 237 5.81 7.12 0.72
CA SER A 237 5.74 7.95 -0.50
C SER A 237 5.64 9.44 -0.17
N THR A 238 6.07 10.32 -1.08
CA THR A 238 5.94 11.78 -0.92
C THR A 238 4.50 12.21 -0.59
N LEU A 239 3.51 11.56 -1.23
CA LEU A 239 2.10 11.78 -0.92
C LEU A 239 1.78 11.48 0.54
N CYS A 240 2.12 10.28 1.02
CA CYS A 240 1.89 9.89 2.40
C CYS A 240 2.61 10.79 3.40
N LYS A 241 3.90 11.09 3.17
CA LYS A 241 4.70 11.97 4.04
C LYS A 241 4.03 13.32 4.27
N SER A 242 3.41 13.85 3.23
CA SER A 242 2.85 15.19 3.21
C SER A 242 1.42 15.24 3.76
N LEU A 243 0.73 14.10 3.77
CA LEU A 243 -0.57 13.93 4.42
C LEU A 243 -0.45 13.63 5.92
N ASP A 244 0.68 13.12 6.41
CA ASP A 244 0.89 12.78 7.82
C ASP A 244 0.54 13.94 8.76
N GLY A 245 -0.37 13.68 9.70
CA GLY A 245 -0.87 14.65 10.68
C GLY A 245 -2.05 15.50 10.20
N ARG A 246 -2.39 15.52 8.89
CA ARG A 246 -3.55 16.28 8.39
C ARG A 246 -4.86 15.65 8.85
N VAL A 247 -5.84 16.49 9.17
CA VAL A 247 -7.17 16.09 9.63
C VAL A 247 -8.20 16.35 8.52
N PHE A 248 -9.12 15.41 8.33
CA PHE A 248 -10.18 15.47 7.35
C PHE A 248 -11.51 15.07 7.99
N GLU A 249 -12.63 15.58 7.48
CA GLU A 249 -13.96 15.13 7.89
C GLU A 249 -14.20 13.68 7.47
N VAL A 250 -14.96 12.91 8.25
CA VAL A 250 -15.27 11.52 7.91
C VAL A 250 -15.96 11.43 6.54
N GLY A 251 -15.44 10.56 5.67
CA GLY A 251 -15.94 10.40 4.31
C GLY A 251 -15.54 11.51 3.33
N LYS A 252 -14.81 12.53 3.79
CA LYS A 252 -14.20 13.56 2.93
C LYS A 252 -12.68 13.44 2.97
N GLY A 253 -12.03 13.79 1.87
CA GLY A 253 -10.57 13.75 1.77
C GLY A 253 -9.97 12.38 1.41
N PRO A 254 -8.63 12.31 1.36
CA PRO A 254 -7.91 11.14 0.88
C PRO A 254 -7.89 10.00 1.90
N LEU A 255 -8.03 8.77 1.42
CA LEU A 255 -7.99 7.55 2.24
C LEU A 255 -6.87 6.59 1.77
N PRO A 256 -6.19 5.87 2.68
CA PRO A 256 -5.34 4.77 2.28
C PRO A 256 -6.16 3.63 1.64
N PRO A 257 -5.67 2.92 0.61
CA PRO A 257 -4.39 3.12 -0.04
C PRO A 257 -4.46 4.27 -1.06
N ALA A 258 -3.69 5.33 -0.82
CA ALA A 258 -3.54 6.43 -1.81
C ALA A 258 -2.61 6.07 -2.98
N HIS A 259 -1.90 4.95 -2.89
CA HIS A 259 -1.05 4.39 -3.94
C HIS A 259 -0.87 2.88 -3.71
N ILE A 260 -0.39 2.17 -4.73
CA ILE A 260 -0.02 0.75 -4.62
C ILE A 260 1.03 0.58 -3.51
N ASN A 261 0.88 -0.45 -2.68
CA ASN A 261 1.71 -0.71 -1.50
C ASN A 261 1.67 0.38 -0.41
N CYS A 262 0.58 1.16 -0.32
CA CYS A 262 0.41 2.10 0.78
C CYS A 262 0.29 1.40 2.14
N ARG A 263 1.01 1.93 3.13
CA ARG A 263 1.08 1.44 4.53
C ARG A 263 0.63 2.49 5.55
N SER A 264 0.17 3.65 5.07
CA SER A 264 -0.45 4.66 5.92
C SER A 264 -1.81 4.18 6.40
N THR A 265 -2.26 4.69 7.53
CA THR A 265 -3.57 4.43 8.14
C THR A 265 -4.23 5.75 8.53
N THR A 266 -5.42 5.67 9.11
CA THR A 266 -6.14 6.83 9.67
C THR A 266 -6.53 6.55 11.11
N VAL A 267 -6.52 7.61 11.92
CA VAL A 267 -6.91 7.57 13.34
C VAL A 267 -8.10 8.50 13.53
N PRO A 268 -9.17 8.09 14.22
CA PRO A 268 -10.31 8.97 14.48
C PRO A 268 -9.86 10.19 15.31
N VAL A 269 -10.43 11.35 14.99
CA VAL A 269 -10.32 12.55 15.82
C VAL A 269 -11.65 12.71 16.53
N THR A 270 -11.61 12.89 17.84
CA THR A 270 -12.81 12.91 18.69
C THR A 270 -13.29 14.35 18.92
N ARG A 271 -14.58 14.57 19.19
CA ARG A 271 -15.08 15.92 19.59
C ARG A 271 -14.50 16.40 20.92
N LEU A 272 -13.97 15.48 21.72
CA LEU A 272 -13.40 15.74 23.04
C LEU A 272 -11.97 16.29 22.99
N SER A 273 -11.34 16.37 21.80
CA SER A 273 -9.93 16.78 21.69
C SER A 273 -9.77 18.26 21.32
N ALA A 274 -9.13 19.02 22.20
CA ALA A 274 -8.31 20.17 21.82
C ALA A 274 -6.86 19.82 22.20
N LEU A 275 -5.97 19.76 21.20
CA LEU A 275 -4.51 19.54 21.32
C LEU A 275 -4.05 18.07 21.50
N PHE A 276 -2.91 17.79 20.90
CA PHE A 276 -2.38 16.45 20.70
C PHE A 276 -1.88 15.80 22.00
N ALA A 277 -2.25 14.52 22.09
CA ALA A 277 -1.59 13.40 22.70
C ALA A 277 -0.19 13.59 23.34
N GLU A 278 -0.13 14.00 24.60
CA GLU A 278 1.12 14.04 25.37
C GLU A 278 1.44 12.63 25.88
N GLY A 279 2.44 11.97 25.28
CA GLY A 279 2.97 10.68 25.77
C GLY A 279 2.59 9.42 25.00
N ALA A 280 1.71 9.48 24.00
CA ALA A 280 1.47 8.35 23.10
C ALA A 280 2.68 8.09 22.18
N THR A 281 2.91 6.83 21.79
CA THR A 281 4.01 6.43 20.91
C THR A 281 3.56 5.68 19.66
N ARG A 282 4.32 5.80 18.57
CA ARG A 282 4.15 5.03 17.32
C ARG A 282 5.46 4.42 16.85
N ALA A 283 5.37 3.32 16.10
CA ALA A 283 6.53 2.64 15.54
C ALA A 283 7.17 3.45 14.41
N SER A 284 8.51 3.41 14.31
CA SER A 284 9.31 3.97 13.24
C SER A 284 10.45 3.04 12.86
N VAL A 285 10.96 3.18 11.64
CA VAL A 285 12.18 2.52 11.16
C VAL A 285 13.11 3.58 10.59
N GLY A 286 14.03 4.05 11.43
CA GLY A 286 15.05 5.05 11.08
C GLY A 286 16.38 4.45 10.67
N ALA A 287 17.42 5.27 10.59
CA ALA A 287 18.77 4.81 10.25
C ALA A 287 19.32 3.78 11.25
N GLY A 288 18.96 3.91 12.53
CA GLY A 288 19.32 2.98 13.61
C GLY A 288 18.44 1.73 13.72
N GLY A 289 17.49 1.52 12.79
CA GLY A 289 16.54 0.42 12.84
C GLY A 289 15.19 0.78 13.48
N GLY A 290 14.48 -0.23 13.99
CA GLY A 290 13.14 -0.10 14.53
C GLY A 290 13.10 0.57 15.92
N ALA A 291 12.26 1.58 16.11
CA ALA A 291 12.11 2.31 17.37
C ALA A 291 10.66 2.76 17.62
N GLN A 292 10.32 3.07 18.87
CA GLN A 292 9.10 3.81 19.22
C GLN A 292 9.43 5.30 19.34
N VAL A 293 8.61 6.15 18.72
CA VAL A 293 8.74 7.62 18.77
C VAL A 293 7.43 8.23 19.24
N SER A 294 7.45 9.52 19.61
CA SER A 294 6.22 10.24 19.94
C SER A 294 5.21 10.12 18.79
N ALA A 295 3.95 9.85 19.13
CA ALA A 295 2.90 9.66 18.15
C ALA A 295 2.42 10.99 17.53
N GLY A 296 2.66 12.11 18.21
CA GLY A 296 2.45 13.46 17.66
C GLY A 296 3.56 13.93 16.72
N LEU A 297 4.70 13.22 16.67
CA LEU A 297 5.83 13.58 15.82
C LEU A 297 5.49 13.31 14.36
N GLY A 298 5.24 14.35 13.54
CA GLY A 298 4.94 14.21 12.11
C GLY A 298 6.12 13.70 11.28
N TYR A 299 5.86 13.23 10.05
CA TYR A 299 6.88 12.58 9.21
C TYR A 299 8.12 13.45 8.98
N TYR A 300 7.94 14.71 8.59
CA TYR A 300 9.08 15.59 8.34
C TYR A 300 9.79 16.00 9.63
N GLN A 301 9.06 16.18 10.74
CA GLN A 301 9.71 16.42 12.04
C GLN A 301 10.57 15.22 12.45
N TRP A 302 10.05 14.00 12.29
CA TRP A 302 10.80 12.77 12.48
C TRP A 302 12.00 12.67 11.53
N LEU A 303 11.82 12.99 10.25
CA LEU A 303 12.88 12.90 9.25
C LEU A 303 14.05 13.86 9.55
N LYS A 304 13.80 15.04 10.13
CA LYS A 304 14.87 15.97 10.57
C LYS A 304 15.81 15.34 11.61
N THR A 305 15.33 14.37 12.39
CA THR A 305 16.16 13.65 13.37
C THR A 305 17.07 12.60 12.75
N GLN A 306 16.88 12.26 11.47
CA GLN A 306 17.64 11.22 10.79
C GLN A 306 18.92 11.77 10.14
N PRO A 307 20.00 10.98 9.99
CA PRO A 307 21.22 11.42 9.31
C PRO A 307 20.98 11.84 7.85
N ALA A 308 21.82 12.72 7.32
CA ALA A 308 21.70 13.24 5.95
C ALA A 308 21.53 12.15 4.89
N ALA A 309 22.34 11.08 4.96
CA ALA A 309 22.23 9.95 4.04
C ALA A 309 20.85 9.26 4.06
N PHE A 310 20.20 9.19 5.23
CA PHE A 310 18.85 8.65 5.34
C PHE A 310 17.80 9.62 4.78
N GLN A 311 17.97 10.92 5.01
CA GLN A 311 17.10 11.94 4.45
C GLN A 311 17.16 11.95 2.92
N ASP A 312 18.35 11.82 2.34
CA ASP A 312 18.55 11.76 0.88
C ASP A 312 17.98 10.45 0.31
N ALA A 313 18.13 9.33 1.02
CA ALA A 313 17.48 8.08 0.63
C ALA A 313 15.94 8.17 0.68
N ALA A 314 15.38 8.98 1.57
CA ALA A 314 13.95 9.17 1.69
C ALA A 314 13.39 10.18 0.67
N LEU A 315 14.04 11.33 0.48
CA LEU A 315 13.52 12.46 -0.32
C LEU A 315 14.12 12.57 -1.72
N GLY A 316 15.23 11.88 -1.97
CA GLY A 316 16.14 12.18 -3.08
C GLY A 316 17.14 13.28 -2.70
N PRO A 317 18.30 13.36 -3.38
CA PRO A 317 19.41 14.23 -2.97
C PRO A 317 19.06 15.72 -3.01
N VAL A 318 18.35 16.19 -4.03
CA VAL A 318 18.01 17.62 -4.18
C VAL A 318 17.01 18.07 -3.12
N ARG A 319 15.90 17.34 -2.96
CA ARG A 319 14.90 17.64 -1.92
C ARG A 319 15.47 17.44 -0.51
N GLY A 320 16.36 16.46 -0.33
CA GLY A 320 17.06 16.23 0.93
C GLY A 320 17.96 17.41 1.32
N LYS A 321 18.73 17.95 0.36
CA LYS A 321 19.53 19.16 0.56
C LYS A 321 18.65 20.37 0.86
N LEU A 322 17.59 20.60 0.08
CA LEU A 322 16.62 21.68 0.34
C LEU A 322 15.98 21.57 1.73
N PHE A 323 15.66 20.36 2.17
CA PHE A 323 15.05 20.09 3.45
C PHE A 323 15.97 20.42 4.65
N ARG A 324 17.29 20.22 4.49
CA ARG A 324 18.29 20.54 5.51
C ARG A 324 18.69 22.01 5.49
N ASP A 325 19.00 22.50 4.29
CA ASP A 325 19.77 23.74 4.11
C ASP A 325 18.90 24.90 3.61
N GLY A 326 17.68 24.64 3.17
CA GLY A 326 16.77 25.66 2.63
C GLY A 326 16.11 26.55 3.67
N GLY A 327 16.35 26.31 4.97
CA GLY A 327 15.78 27.12 6.06
C GLY A 327 14.27 26.95 6.26
N LEU A 328 13.66 25.89 5.72
CA LEU A 328 12.23 25.60 5.84
C LEU A 328 11.91 24.86 7.15
N THR A 329 10.78 25.20 7.77
CA THR A 329 10.21 24.37 8.85
C THR A 329 9.72 23.04 8.29
N ALA A 330 9.56 22.02 9.14
CA ALA A 330 9.07 20.72 8.69
C ALA A 330 7.65 20.83 8.12
N GLU A 331 6.84 21.70 8.71
CA GLU A 331 5.45 21.97 8.34
C GLU A 331 5.39 22.71 7.00
N ARG A 332 6.22 23.74 6.81
CA ARG A 332 6.30 24.46 5.53
C ARG A 332 6.78 23.53 4.42
N PHE A 333 7.82 22.75 4.67
CA PHE A 333 8.32 21.78 3.70
C PHE A 333 7.23 20.76 3.29
N ALA A 334 6.46 20.25 4.26
CA ALA A 334 5.36 19.32 4.01
C ALA A 334 4.25 19.94 3.15
N ALA A 335 3.89 21.19 3.42
CA ALA A 335 2.87 21.92 2.67
C ALA A 335 3.27 22.12 1.19
N LEU A 336 4.57 22.29 0.93
CA LEU A 336 5.13 22.53 -0.41
C LEU A 336 5.36 21.26 -1.24
N GLN A 337 5.05 20.07 -0.72
CA GLN A 337 5.22 18.85 -1.51
C GLN A 337 4.02 18.53 -2.40
N LEU A 338 2.85 19.07 -2.09
CA LEU A 338 1.59 18.75 -2.77
C LEU A 338 0.86 20.01 -3.22
N ASP A 339 0.20 19.93 -4.37
CA ASP A 339 -0.75 20.93 -4.83
C ASP A 339 -2.10 20.84 -4.08
N LYS A 340 -3.04 21.73 -4.43
CA LYS A 340 -4.41 21.75 -3.88
C LYS A 340 -5.24 20.47 -4.14
N ASN A 341 -4.81 19.66 -5.11
CA ASN A 341 -5.43 18.40 -5.49
C ASN A 341 -4.65 17.19 -4.95
N PHE A 342 -3.72 17.40 -4.02
CA PHE A 342 -2.85 16.37 -3.45
C PHE A 342 -1.91 15.68 -4.47
N LYS A 343 -1.57 16.36 -5.56
CA LYS A 343 -0.56 15.88 -6.53
C LYS A 343 0.84 16.38 -6.14
N PRO A 344 1.90 15.55 -6.28
CA PRO A 344 3.27 15.99 -6.01
C PRO A 344 3.72 17.15 -6.90
N LEU A 345 4.33 18.18 -6.31
CA LEU A 345 4.93 19.30 -7.03
C LEU A 345 6.33 18.94 -7.59
N THR A 346 6.66 19.47 -8.77
CA THR A 346 8.00 19.32 -9.37
C THR A 346 9.02 20.24 -8.69
N LEU A 347 10.32 20.01 -8.90
CA LEU A 347 11.36 20.85 -8.29
C LEU A 347 11.29 22.29 -8.80
N GLU A 348 10.95 22.47 -10.07
CA GLU A 348 10.75 23.77 -10.71
C GLU A 348 9.58 24.51 -10.06
N GLN A 349 8.45 23.83 -9.87
CA GLN A 349 7.29 24.39 -9.16
C GLN A 349 7.60 24.74 -7.71
N LEU A 350 8.39 23.90 -7.00
CA LEU A 350 8.85 24.24 -5.65
C LEU A 350 9.76 25.48 -5.67
N LYS A 351 10.65 25.61 -6.66
CA LYS A 351 11.55 26.75 -6.80
C LYS A 351 10.81 28.05 -7.10
N GLU A 352 9.76 28.00 -7.91
CA GLU A 352 8.87 29.14 -8.15
C GLU A 352 8.19 29.61 -6.86
N LEU A 353 7.79 28.69 -5.99
CA LEU A 353 7.12 29.01 -4.72
C LEU A 353 8.08 29.46 -3.62
N GLU A 354 9.32 28.95 -3.61
CA GLU A 354 10.31 29.20 -2.56
C GLU A 354 11.73 29.44 -3.12
N PRO A 355 11.94 30.46 -3.97
CA PRO A 355 13.23 30.67 -4.64
C PRO A 355 14.37 30.88 -3.65
N LEU A 356 14.12 31.63 -2.58
CA LEU A 356 15.12 31.90 -1.52
C LEU A 356 15.56 30.63 -0.77
N ALA A 357 14.69 29.63 -0.66
CA ALA A 357 15.07 28.36 -0.02
C ALA A 357 16.05 27.57 -0.90
N PHE A 358 15.90 27.64 -2.22
CA PHE A 358 16.83 27.02 -3.17
C PHE A 358 18.18 27.74 -3.18
N ASP A 359 18.17 29.07 -3.16
CA ASP A 359 19.39 29.88 -3.08
C ASP A 359 20.17 29.57 -1.79
N ARG A 360 19.48 29.52 -0.64
CA ARG A 360 20.07 29.15 0.66
C ARG A 360 20.66 27.76 0.67
N ALA A 361 19.98 26.80 0.04
CA ALA A 361 20.47 25.44 -0.08
C ALA A 361 21.58 25.31 -1.15
N GLY A 362 21.93 26.38 -1.88
CA GLY A 362 22.88 26.33 -2.98
C GLY A 362 22.46 25.32 -4.05
N ILE A 363 21.19 25.35 -4.44
CA ILE A 363 20.59 24.51 -5.48
C ILE A 363 20.16 25.45 -6.62
N ASN A 364 20.99 25.52 -7.67
CA ASN A 364 20.72 26.34 -8.84
C ASN A 364 19.78 25.66 -9.82
#